data_AF-A0A382CIP8-F1
#
_entry.id   AF-A0A382CIP8-F1
#
_cell.length_a   1.000
_cell.length_b   1.000
_cell.length_c   1.000
_cell.angle_alpha   90.00
_cell.angle_beta   90.00
_cell.angle_gamma   90.00
#
_symmetry.space_group_name_H-M   'P 1'
#
loop_
_entity.id
_entity.type
_entity.pdbx_description
1 polymer ?
#
loop_
_entity_poly.entity_id
_entity_poly.type
_entity_poly.pdbx_seq_one_letter_code
_entity_poly.pdbx_strand_id
1 'polypeptide(L)'
;MNRFSFWKYGLILFVLGIGIIYSLPNLYPSKPAIQVAYTDSGKSADQSLLNQVNEILNSNQILSESTGLKENNIVAKFNSFEDQLAAKAALQKNLLDEAIVALNLEPSTPQWLRDIGAGPLKLGLDLSGGVHFLLEVDIENALDNRLESLLNEYRKKFRDKRINVESSKKDDQDIVFSFISDEDYSKALKIISEDNVTATGALLYDLKPNAIRNLIQLAFSKEAIKELRDYAVGQNLMTLRNRVNELGVSEPIVQRQGSSRIVVELPGVQDTTAAKKIIGKTANLEFRLEAGSTASRLRKEEFWFQDERKGSADLEKNIIVSGDRVTNAKSGFDESGFAQVNITLDMQGGRAMQKATNGNIGRRLGVLFVEQKNKSVLSLDENGNEVIKQSSYIEKKIISLATVQAVLGTAFRITGVGSPQEASELALLLRAGALAAPMKFVEERTVGPSLGKENIELGIQSIIIGL
;
A
#
# COMPACT_ATOMS: atom_id res chain seq x y z
N MET A 1 -54.36 9.56 44.89
CA MET A 1 -53.55 10.19 45.96
C MET A 1 -52.11 10.29 45.49
N ASN A 2 -51.69 11.48 45.03
CA ASN A 2 -50.28 11.73 44.71
C ASN A 2 -49.48 11.82 46.02
N ARG A 3 -48.57 10.87 46.24
CA ARG A 3 -47.74 10.80 47.46
C ARG A 3 -46.51 11.72 47.40
N PHE A 4 -46.19 12.30 46.24
CA PHE A 4 -45.03 13.17 46.05
C PHE A 4 -45.44 14.64 45.88
N SER A 5 -44.55 15.55 46.30
CA SER A 5 -44.71 17.00 46.07
C SER A 5 -44.63 17.32 44.58
N PHE A 6 -45.35 18.34 44.10
CA PHE A 6 -45.39 18.77 42.70
C PHE A 6 -43.99 18.98 42.09
N TRP A 7 -43.06 19.52 42.89
CA TRP A 7 -41.67 19.74 42.47
C TRP A 7 -40.90 18.42 42.20
N LYS A 8 -41.23 17.34 42.93
CA LYS A 8 -40.64 16.01 42.69
C LYS A 8 -41.12 15.41 41.37
N TYR A 9 -42.38 15.61 41.01
CA TYR A 9 -42.89 15.22 39.69
C TYR A 9 -42.21 16.03 38.57
N GLY A 10 -42.02 17.34 38.77
CA GLY A 10 -41.27 18.18 37.85
C GLY A 10 -39.83 17.71 37.64
N LEU A 11 -39.13 17.32 38.72
CA LEU A 11 -37.78 16.78 38.65
C LEU A 11 -37.74 15.43 37.91
N ILE A 12 -38.69 14.53 38.17
CA ILE A 12 -38.78 13.24 37.46
C ILE A 12 -38.97 13.48 35.96
N LEU A 13 -39.92 14.33 35.56
CA LEU A 13 -40.16 14.68 34.16
C LEU A 13 -38.92 15.30 33.49
N PHE A 14 -38.20 16.15 34.20
CA PHE A 14 -36.97 16.76 33.71
C PHE A 14 -35.87 15.73 33.46
N VAL A 15 -35.63 14.81 34.40
CA VAL A 15 -34.66 13.73 34.25
C VAL A 15 -35.03 12.79 33.10
N LEU A 16 -36.33 12.47 32.95
CA LEU A 16 -36.84 11.64 31.87
C LEU A 16 -36.67 12.33 30.51
N GLY A 17 -36.95 13.64 30.45
CA GLY A 17 -36.71 14.47 29.26
C GLY A 17 -35.24 14.48 28.83
N ILE A 18 -34.31 14.63 29.78
CA ILE A 18 -32.88 14.53 29.50
C ILE A 18 -32.54 13.12 28.98
N GLY A 19 -33.07 12.07 29.60
CA GLY A 19 -32.87 10.69 29.16
C GLY A 19 -33.31 10.45 27.71
N ILE A 20 -34.45 11.00 27.31
CA ILE A 20 -34.95 10.94 25.92
C ILE A 20 -34.02 11.71 24.98
N ILE A 21 -33.57 12.90 25.37
CA ILE A 21 -32.67 13.72 24.54
C ILE A 21 -31.35 12.98 24.29
N TYR A 22 -30.79 12.34 25.31
CA TYR A 22 -29.53 11.58 25.18
C TYR A 22 -29.71 10.21 24.52
N SER A 23 -30.94 9.68 24.39
CA SER A 23 -31.22 8.43 23.68
C SER A 23 -31.56 8.63 22.20
N LEU A 24 -32.09 9.80 21.81
CA LEU A 24 -32.42 10.19 20.44
C LEU A 24 -31.31 9.91 19.40
N PRO A 25 -30.01 10.13 19.68
CA PRO A 25 -28.94 9.85 18.72
C PRO A 25 -28.94 8.42 18.15
N ASN A 26 -29.42 7.43 18.90
CA ASN A 26 -29.45 6.03 18.49
C ASN A 26 -30.54 5.73 17.44
N LEU A 27 -31.50 6.64 17.24
CA LEU A 27 -32.54 6.52 16.22
C LEU A 27 -32.07 6.98 14.82
N TYR A 28 -30.84 7.50 14.73
CA TYR A 28 -30.24 7.98 13.48
C TYR A 28 -29.19 6.97 12.98
N PRO A 29 -29.57 5.98 12.14
CA PRO A 29 -28.63 5.01 11.60
C PRO A 29 -27.61 5.66 10.66
N SER A 30 -26.42 5.08 10.57
CA SER A 30 -25.40 5.56 9.62
C SER A 30 -25.90 5.46 8.18
N LYS A 31 -25.63 6.48 7.39
CA LYS A 31 -26.01 6.55 5.97
C LYS A 31 -24.87 6.10 5.06
N PRO A 32 -25.17 5.52 3.88
CA PRO A 32 -24.15 5.16 2.90
C PRO A 32 -23.41 6.41 2.43
N ALA A 33 -22.08 6.36 2.40
CA ALA A 33 -21.24 7.48 2.02
C ALA A 33 -20.01 7.03 1.22
N ILE A 34 -19.45 7.93 0.41
CA ILE A 34 -18.17 7.72 -0.25
C ILE A 34 -17.17 8.70 0.34
N GLN A 35 -15.97 8.19 0.60
CA GLN A 35 -14.81 8.99 0.91
C GLN A 35 -13.89 9.06 -0.30
N VAL A 36 -13.44 10.27 -0.63
CA VAL A 36 -12.47 10.53 -1.69
C VAL A 36 -11.30 11.31 -1.12
N ALA A 37 -10.09 10.81 -1.34
CA ALA A 37 -8.85 11.52 -0.99
C ALA A 37 -7.83 11.38 -2.10
N TYR A 38 -6.87 12.31 -2.18
CA TYR A 38 -5.78 12.16 -3.13
C TYR A 38 -4.94 10.91 -2.87
N THR A 39 -4.49 10.27 -3.95
CA THR A 39 -3.55 9.13 -3.87
C THR A 39 -2.22 9.58 -3.26
N ASP A 40 -1.79 10.80 -3.56
CA ASP A 40 -0.63 11.45 -2.97
C ASP A 40 -0.88 11.78 -1.49
N SER A 41 0.12 11.60 -0.64
CA SER A 41 0.05 11.92 0.79
C SER A 41 0.46 13.34 1.13
N GLY A 42 1.22 14.00 0.24
CA GLY A 42 1.54 15.42 0.38
C GLY A 42 0.37 16.35 0.02
N LYS A 43 -0.71 15.82 -0.57
CA LYS A 43 -1.91 16.58 -0.96
C LYS A 43 -3.09 16.26 -0.04
N SER A 44 -3.62 17.30 0.58
CA SER A 44 -4.88 17.26 1.31
C SER A 44 -6.07 17.41 0.38
N ALA A 45 -7.22 16.83 0.73
CA ALA A 45 -8.46 17.12 0.01
C ALA A 45 -8.74 18.62 0.08
N ASP A 46 -9.09 19.22 -1.06
CA ASP A 46 -9.27 20.65 -1.22
C ASP A 46 -10.58 20.99 -1.92
N GLN A 47 -10.84 22.29 -2.08
CA GLN A 47 -12.04 22.76 -2.77
C GLN A 47 -12.05 22.35 -4.26
N SER A 48 -10.87 22.19 -4.88
CA SER A 48 -10.76 21.74 -6.26
C SER A 48 -11.32 20.32 -6.43
N LEU A 49 -10.86 19.40 -5.59
CA LEU A 49 -11.38 18.03 -5.56
C LEU A 49 -12.88 18.00 -5.25
N LEU A 50 -13.38 18.88 -4.37
CA LEU A 50 -14.80 18.95 -4.03
C LEU A 50 -15.65 19.33 -5.24
N ASN A 51 -15.20 20.32 -6.00
CA ASN A 51 -15.87 20.76 -7.20
C ASN A 51 -15.88 19.65 -8.26
N GLN A 52 -14.75 18.96 -8.46
CA GLN A 52 -14.65 17.84 -9.40
C GLN A 52 -15.60 16.69 -9.01
N VAL A 53 -15.64 16.31 -7.73
CA VAL A 53 -16.54 15.27 -7.22
C VAL A 53 -18.00 15.66 -7.48
N ASN A 54 -18.38 16.90 -7.19
CA ASN A 54 -19.73 17.40 -7.45
C ASN A 54 -20.10 17.40 -8.94
N GLU A 55 -19.16 17.81 -9.79
CA GLU A 55 -19.36 17.81 -11.24
C GLU A 55 -19.61 16.40 -11.78
N ILE A 56 -18.81 15.41 -11.35
CA ILE A 56 -18.95 14.01 -11.74
C ILE A 56 -20.29 13.42 -11.25
N LEU A 57 -20.68 13.71 -10.01
CA LEU A 57 -21.96 13.22 -9.47
C LEU A 57 -23.15 13.80 -10.24
N ASN A 58 -23.11 15.10 -10.53
CA ASN A 58 -24.16 15.80 -11.28
C ASN A 58 -24.24 15.33 -12.74
N SER A 59 -23.11 15.14 -13.41
CA SER A 59 -23.08 14.70 -14.82
C SER A 59 -23.67 13.30 -15.02
N ASN A 60 -23.54 12.44 -14.00
CA ASN A 60 -24.09 11.08 -14.01
C ASN A 60 -25.49 10.99 -13.39
N GLN A 61 -26.11 12.14 -13.06
CA GLN A 61 -27.45 12.23 -12.46
C GLN A 61 -27.59 11.49 -11.12
N ILE A 62 -26.50 11.41 -10.34
CA ILE A 62 -26.49 10.70 -9.06
C ILE A 62 -26.85 11.67 -7.94
N LEU A 63 -27.95 11.39 -7.24
CA LEU A 63 -28.44 12.23 -6.15
C LEU A 63 -27.61 11.99 -4.88
N SER A 64 -26.73 12.94 -4.55
CA SER A 64 -26.10 13.01 -3.24
C SER A 64 -26.91 13.90 -2.29
N GLU A 65 -27.06 13.47 -1.03
CA GLU A 65 -27.75 14.25 0.01
C GLU A 65 -26.90 15.44 0.45
N SER A 66 -25.60 15.20 0.60
CA SER A 66 -24.63 16.24 0.95
C SER A 66 -23.24 15.81 0.50
N THR A 67 -22.45 16.78 0.07
CA THR A 67 -21.03 16.63 -0.20
C THR A 67 -20.28 17.70 0.58
N GLY A 68 -19.18 17.32 1.22
CA GLY A 68 -18.42 18.25 2.03
C GLY A 68 -17.02 17.79 2.33
N LEU A 69 -16.18 18.74 2.70
CA LEU A 69 -14.83 18.50 3.16
C LEU A 69 -14.85 18.22 4.66
N LYS A 70 -14.30 17.09 5.07
CA LYS A 70 -14.27 16.66 6.47
C LYS A 70 -12.90 16.07 6.79
N GLU A 71 -12.23 16.68 7.77
CA GLU A 71 -10.86 16.37 8.23
C GLU A 71 -9.78 16.50 7.14
N ASN A 72 -9.75 15.56 6.20
CA ASN A 72 -8.84 15.58 5.05
C ASN A 72 -9.40 14.80 3.84
N ASN A 73 -10.68 14.45 3.89
CA ASN A 73 -11.37 13.64 2.90
C ASN A 73 -12.60 14.39 2.40
N ILE A 74 -12.99 14.10 1.17
CA ILE A 74 -14.29 14.51 0.64
C ILE A 74 -15.29 13.42 0.95
N VAL A 75 -16.38 13.81 1.58
CA VAL A 75 -17.43 12.91 2.03
C VAL A 75 -18.70 13.22 1.27
N ALA A 76 -19.17 12.28 0.45
CA ALA A 76 -20.46 12.35 -0.23
C ALA A 76 -21.43 11.37 0.42
N LYS A 77 -22.57 11.86 0.94
CA LYS A 77 -23.61 11.03 1.57
C LYS A 77 -24.73 10.74 0.57
N PHE A 78 -25.27 9.53 0.63
CA PHE A 78 -26.29 9.03 -0.27
C PHE A 78 -27.51 8.51 0.52
N ASN A 79 -28.66 8.46 -0.17
CA ASN A 79 -29.89 7.90 0.40
C ASN A 79 -29.94 6.37 0.28
N SER A 80 -29.30 5.80 -0.75
CA SER A 80 -29.30 4.37 -1.04
C SER A 80 -27.88 3.82 -1.24
N PHE A 81 -27.69 2.53 -0.96
CA PHE A 81 -26.48 1.79 -1.31
C PHE A 81 -26.29 1.66 -2.83
N GLU A 82 -27.38 1.65 -3.60
CA GLU A 82 -27.31 1.62 -5.07
C GLU A 82 -26.69 2.92 -5.62
N ASP A 83 -27.16 4.08 -5.13
CA ASP A 83 -26.60 5.38 -5.48
C ASP A 83 -25.12 5.48 -5.09
N GLN A 84 -24.76 4.93 -3.93
CA GLN A 84 -23.38 4.86 -3.46
C GLN A 84 -22.50 4.01 -4.38
N LEU A 85 -22.97 2.84 -4.84
CA LEU A 85 -22.21 1.98 -5.75
C LEU A 85 -22.07 2.63 -7.14
N ALA A 86 -23.14 3.25 -7.65
CA ALA A 86 -23.12 4.00 -8.90
C ALA A 86 -22.14 5.19 -8.82
N ALA A 87 -22.17 5.95 -7.71
CA ALA A 87 -21.26 7.06 -7.48
C ALA A 87 -19.81 6.60 -7.38
N LYS A 88 -19.55 5.46 -6.72
CA LYS A 88 -18.20 4.88 -6.67
C LYS A 88 -17.70 4.58 -8.08
N ALA A 89 -18.49 3.91 -8.89
CA ALA A 89 -18.13 3.55 -10.26
C ALA A 89 -17.85 4.81 -11.11
N ALA A 90 -18.72 5.83 -11.02
CA ALA A 90 -18.56 7.09 -11.75
C ALA A 90 -17.31 7.86 -11.31
N LEU A 91 -17.09 8.01 -10.01
CA LEU A 91 -15.93 8.71 -9.46
C LEU A 91 -14.63 7.97 -9.79
N GLN A 92 -14.60 6.65 -9.65
CA GLN A 92 -13.42 5.84 -9.96
C GLN A 92 -13.08 5.87 -11.46
N LYS A 93 -14.08 5.92 -12.35
CA LYS A 93 -13.85 6.05 -13.80
C LYS A 93 -13.25 7.40 -14.19
N ASN A 94 -13.64 8.48 -13.53
CA ASN A 94 -13.22 9.84 -13.89
C ASN A 94 -11.95 10.29 -13.16
N LEU A 95 -11.78 9.93 -11.89
CA LEU A 95 -10.62 10.30 -11.08
C LEU A 95 -9.45 9.32 -11.22
N LEU A 96 -9.71 8.11 -11.74
CA LEU A 96 -8.71 7.06 -12.01
C LEU A 96 -7.68 6.93 -10.87
N ASP A 97 -6.42 7.23 -11.14
CA ASP A 97 -5.29 7.08 -10.22
C ASP A 97 -5.00 8.36 -9.41
N GLU A 98 -5.71 9.47 -9.68
CA GLU A 98 -5.51 10.75 -8.97
C GLU A 98 -6.06 10.71 -7.54
N ALA A 99 -7.18 10.01 -7.34
CA ALA A 99 -7.85 9.91 -6.05
C ALA A 99 -8.24 8.48 -5.68
N ILE A 100 -8.10 8.16 -4.40
CA ILE A 100 -8.61 6.93 -3.79
C ILE A 100 -10.08 7.17 -3.46
N VAL A 101 -10.95 6.39 -4.10
CA VAL A 101 -12.38 6.33 -3.81
C VAL A 101 -12.66 5.09 -2.97
N ALA A 102 -13.27 5.29 -1.80
CA ALA A 102 -13.59 4.22 -0.86
C ALA A 102 -15.04 4.33 -0.36
N LEU A 103 -15.67 3.17 -0.15
CA LEU A 103 -17.01 3.07 0.44
C LEU A 103 -16.91 3.32 1.96
N ASN A 104 -17.86 4.05 2.53
CA ASN A 104 -17.95 4.31 3.96
C ASN A 104 -19.42 4.37 4.45
N LEU A 105 -19.61 4.43 5.76
CA LEU A 105 -20.86 4.73 6.44
C LEU A 105 -20.67 5.97 7.32
N GLU A 106 -21.47 7.01 7.09
CA GLU A 106 -21.38 8.25 7.86
C GLU A 106 -22.50 8.38 8.89
N PRO A 107 -22.19 8.80 10.13
CA PRO A 107 -23.22 9.10 11.12
C PRO A 107 -24.19 10.18 10.62
N SER A 108 -25.49 9.94 10.83
CA SER A 108 -26.58 10.84 10.44
C SER A 108 -27.15 11.66 11.63
N THR A 109 -26.56 11.52 12.82
CA THR A 109 -26.98 12.26 14.02
C THR A 109 -26.93 13.78 13.78
N PRO A 110 -28.02 14.51 14.05
CA PRO A 110 -28.08 15.97 13.94
C PRO A 110 -26.97 16.69 14.72
N GLN A 111 -26.47 17.80 14.18
CA GLN A 111 -25.37 18.55 14.78
C GLN A 111 -25.69 19.04 16.21
N TRP A 112 -26.90 19.56 16.44
CA TRP A 112 -27.31 20.06 17.76
C TRP A 112 -27.29 19.00 18.86
N LEU A 113 -27.55 17.72 18.53
CA LEU A 113 -27.42 16.60 19.48
C LEU A 113 -25.95 16.32 19.78
N ARG A 114 -25.09 16.35 18.77
CA ARG A 114 -23.64 16.16 18.94
C ARG A 114 -23.02 17.27 19.77
N ASP A 115 -23.44 18.51 19.57
CA ASP A 115 -22.89 19.69 20.25
C ASP A 115 -23.17 19.66 21.77
N ILE A 116 -24.28 19.04 22.20
CA ILE A 116 -24.59 18.82 23.63
C ILE A 116 -23.94 17.55 24.21
N GLY A 117 -23.10 16.86 23.43
CA GLY A 117 -22.45 15.60 23.83
C GLY A 117 -23.34 14.36 23.72
N ALA A 118 -24.55 14.49 23.16
CA ALA A 118 -25.44 13.37 22.88
C ALA A 118 -25.01 12.70 21.56
N GLY A 119 -23.98 11.86 21.65
CA GLY A 119 -23.55 10.98 20.56
C GLY A 119 -24.29 9.64 20.57
N PRO A 120 -24.36 8.93 19.42
CA PRO A 120 -24.83 7.56 19.41
C PRO A 120 -23.92 6.67 20.29
N LEU A 121 -24.50 5.62 20.86
CA LEU A 121 -23.75 4.62 21.62
C LEU A 121 -22.61 4.06 20.78
N LYS A 122 -21.40 4.03 21.35
CA LYS A 122 -20.28 3.31 20.76
C LYS A 122 -20.61 1.82 20.77
N LEU A 123 -20.82 1.26 19.59
CA LEU A 123 -21.09 -0.14 19.41
C LEU A 123 -19.81 -0.95 19.70
N GLY A 124 -19.95 -2.18 20.20
CA GLY A 124 -18.82 -3.10 20.38
C GLY A 124 -18.18 -3.49 19.04
N LEU A 125 -17.06 -4.20 19.07
CA LEU A 125 -16.32 -4.60 17.86
C LEU A 125 -17.20 -5.37 16.86
N ASP A 126 -18.05 -6.26 17.35
CA ASP A 126 -18.99 -7.08 16.56
C ASP A 126 -20.13 -6.26 15.92
N LEU A 127 -20.32 -5.01 16.37
CA LEU A 127 -21.45 -4.15 16.03
C LEU A 127 -21.02 -2.85 15.34
N SER A 128 -19.72 -2.53 15.33
CA SER A 128 -19.18 -1.27 14.81
C SER A 128 -19.11 -1.22 13.29
N GLY A 129 -19.41 -2.32 12.62
CA GLY A 129 -19.11 -2.51 11.19
C GLY A 129 -17.60 -2.57 10.95
N GLY A 130 -17.20 -2.58 9.68
CA GLY A 130 -15.80 -2.64 9.28
C GLY A 130 -15.63 -2.60 7.77
N VAL A 131 -14.44 -2.94 7.32
CA VAL A 131 -14.14 -3.11 5.89
C VAL A 131 -13.61 -4.50 5.62
N HIS A 132 -14.07 -5.05 4.50
CA HIS A 132 -13.59 -6.30 3.93
C HIS A 132 -12.91 -5.99 2.59
N PHE A 133 -11.66 -6.41 2.46
CA PHE A 133 -10.86 -6.31 1.24
C PHE A 133 -10.42 -7.69 0.77
N LEU A 134 -10.66 -7.99 -0.50
CA LEU A 134 -10.05 -9.13 -1.19
C LEU A 134 -8.94 -8.62 -2.10
N LEU A 135 -7.71 -9.01 -1.81
CA LEU A 135 -6.53 -8.65 -2.59
C LEU A 135 -6.05 -9.84 -3.40
N GLU A 136 -5.62 -9.61 -4.63
CA GLU A 136 -4.95 -10.60 -5.48
C GLU A 136 -3.49 -10.21 -5.67
N VAL A 137 -2.60 -11.15 -5.37
CA VAL A 137 -1.16 -11.01 -5.54
C VAL A 137 -0.78 -11.25 -6.99
N ASP A 138 -0.07 -10.30 -7.58
CA ASP A 138 0.36 -10.34 -8.98
C ASP A 138 1.63 -11.19 -9.14
N ILE A 139 1.41 -12.51 -9.27
CA ILE A 139 2.47 -13.52 -9.38
C ILE A 139 3.24 -13.40 -10.69
N GLU A 140 2.58 -12.96 -11.76
CA GLU A 140 3.20 -12.79 -13.07
C GLU A 140 4.26 -11.69 -13.01
N ASN A 141 3.91 -10.52 -12.45
CA ASN A 141 4.89 -9.45 -12.23
C ASN A 141 6.02 -9.89 -11.27
N ALA A 142 5.73 -10.72 -10.27
CA ALA A 142 6.75 -11.26 -9.37
C ALA A 142 7.74 -12.18 -10.09
N LEU A 143 7.23 -13.06 -10.97
CA LEU A 143 8.03 -13.94 -11.83
C LEU A 143 8.89 -13.13 -12.79
N ASP A 144 8.31 -12.11 -13.42
CA ASP A 144 9.01 -11.22 -14.35
C ASP A 144 10.19 -10.51 -13.67
N ASN A 145 9.95 -9.91 -12.51
CA ASN A 145 11.00 -9.26 -11.73
C ASN A 145 12.09 -10.25 -11.29
N ARG A 146 11.70 -11.48 -10.96
CA ARG A 146 12.64 -12.54 -10.58
C ARG A 146 13.50 -12.99 -11.77
N LEU A 147 12.90 -13.14 -12.95
CA LEU A 147 13.62 -13.45 -14.20
C LEU A 147 14.60 -12.32 -14.56
N GLU A 148 14.19 -11.07 -14.45
CA GLU A 148 15.08 -9.94 -14.73
C GLU A 148 16.26 -9.86 -13.76
N SER A 149 16.02 -10.10 -12.47
CA SER A 149 17.07 -10.22 -11.46
C SER A 149 18.03 -11.36 -11.80
N LEU A 150 17.50 -12.53 -12.18
CA LEU A 150 18.28 -13.71 -12.52
C LEU A 150 19.13 -13.49 -13.79
N LEU A 151 18.56 -12.85 -14.81
CA LEU A 151 19.27 -12.46 -16.04
C LEU A 151 20.48 -11.59 -15.71
N ASN A 152 20.31 -10.60 -14.83
CA ASN A 152 21.39 -9.70 -14.42
C ASN A 152 22.45 -10.39 -13.55
N GLU A 153 22.04 -11.34 -12.71
CA GLU A 153 22.94 -12.19 -11.92
C GLU A 153 23.84 -13.03 -12.83
N TYR A 154 23.26 -13.75 -13.80
CA TYR A 154 24.04 -14.54 -14.76
C TYR A 154 24.92 -13.67 -15.66
N ARG A 155 24.46 -12.51 -16.13
CA ARG A 155 25.30 -11.54 -16.86
C ARG A 155 26.53 -11.13 -16.07
N LYS A 156 26.39 -10.94 -14.75
CA LYS A 156 27.52 -10.63 -13.87
C LYS A 156 28.44 -11.85 -13.71
N LYS A 157 27.88 -13.03 -13.41
CA LYS A 157 28.62 -14.28 -13.24
C LYS A 157 29.43 -14.66 -14.48
N PHE A 158 28.85 -14.53 -15.67
CA PHE A 158 29.53 -14.79 -16.94
C PHE A 158 30.67 -13.80 -17.20
N ARG A 159 30.49 -12.52 -16.88
CA ARG A 159 31.56 -11.51 -16.97
C ARG A 159 32.71 -11.82 -16.03
N ASP A 160 32.42 -12.19 -14.79
CA ASP A 160 33.45 -12.54 -13.78
C ASP A 160 34.22 -13.80 -14.20
N LYS A 161 33.56 -14.74 -14.89
CA LYS A 161 34.15 -15.97 -15.45
C LYS A 161 34.72 -15.81 -16.86
N ARG A 162 34.69 -14.60 -17.44
CA ARG A 162 35.17 -14.28 -18.79
C ARG A 162 34.52 -15.11 -19.91
N ILE A 163 33.21 -15.36 -19.79
CA ILE A 163 32.41 -16.04 -20.80
C ILE A 163 31.81 -14.97 -21.73
N ASN A 164 32.02 -15.10 -23.04
CA ASN A 164 31.53 -14.13 -24.02
C ASN A 164 30.09 -14.44 -24.42
N VAL A 165 29.17 -13.65 -23.89
CA VAL A 165 27.75 -13.66 -24.26
C VAL A 165 27.55 -12.72 -25.45
N GLU A 166 27.04 -13.25 -26.56
CA GLU A 166 26.70 -12.45 -27.73
C GLU A 166 25.42 -11.64 -27.46
N SER A 167 24.37 -12.31 -27.01
CA SER A 167 23.11 -11.67 -26.63
C SER A 167 22.49 -12.36 -25.41
N SER A 168 21.78 -11.57 -24.62
CA SER A 168 21.00 -12.07 -23.50
C SER A 168 19.72 -11.25 -23.39
N LYS A 169 18.58 -11.92 -23.43
CA LYS A 169 17.26 -11.27 -23.34
C LYS A 169 16.31 -12.09 -22.48
N LYS A 170 15.39 -11.40 -21.82
CA LYS A 170 14.14 -12.00 -21.34
C LYS A 170 13.18 -12.03 -22.51
N ASP A 171 12.56 -13.17 -22.77
CA ASP A 171 11.54 -13.37 -23.79
C ASP A 171 10.30 -13.94 -23.07
N ASP A 172 9.38 -13.05 -22.70
CA ASP A 172 8.24 -13.37 -21.84
C ASP A 172 8.67 -14.03 -20.51
N GLN A 173 8.32 -15.30 -20.29
CA GLN A 173 8.69 -16.09 -19.10
C GLN A 173 10.00 -16.88 -19.25
N ASP A 174 10.69 -16.72 -20.37
CA ASP A 174 11.94 -17.39 -20.67
C ASP A 174 13.12 -16.40 -20.65
N ILE A 175 14.30 -16.92 -20.32
CA ILE A 175 15.56 -16.22 -20.54
C ILE A 175 16.33 -16.95 -21.62
N VAL A 176 16.82 -16.19 -22.60
CA VAL A 176 17.60 -16.71 -23.72
C VAL A 176 18.98 -16.09 -23.71
N PHE A 177 20.00 -16.94 -23.67
CA PHE A 177 21.40 -16.58 -23.86
C PHE A 177 21.91 -17.12 -25.19
N SER A 178 22.59 -16.29 -25.97
CA SER A 178 23.38 -16.70 -27.14
C SER A 178 24.86 -16.47 -26.89
N PHE A 179 25.70 -17.40 -27.37
CA PHE A 179 27.14 -17.39 -27.17
C PHE A 179 27.86 -17.41 -28.51
N ILE A 180 29.00 -16.72 -28.56
CA ILE A 180 29.81 -16.60 -29.78
C ILE A 180 30.53 -17.91 -30.11
N SER A 181 30.94 -18.67 -29.09
CA SER A 181 31.74 -19.89 -29.24
C SER A 181 31.12 -21.09 -28.52
N ASP A 182 31.37 -22.29 -29.04
CA ASP A 182 30.95 -23.56 -28.43
C ASP A 182 31.61 -23.75 -27.04
N GLU A 183 32.81 -23.21 -26.86
CA GLU A 183 33.53 -23.23 -25.58
C GLU A 183 32.82 -22.35 -24.53
N ASP A 184 32.39 -21.15 -24.91
CA ASP A 184 31.64 -20.25 -24.02
C ASP A 184 30.26 -20.85 -23.69
N TYR A 185 29.58 -21.43 -24.68
CA TYR A 185 28.31 -22.14 -24.51
C TYR A 185 28.43 -23.30 -23.51
N SER A 186 29.42 -24.18 -23.68
CA SER A 186 29.61 -25.34 -22.80
C SER A 186 29.97 -24.93 -21.37
N LYS A 187 30.80 -23.90 -21.19
CA LYS A 187 31.10 -23.33 -19.87
C LYS A 187 29.86 -22.73 -19.22
N ALA A 188 29.05 -21.97 -19.97
CA ALA A 188 27.83 -21.36 -19.46
C ALA A 188 26.77 -22.42 -19.08
N LEU A 189 26.58 -23.43 -19.93
CA LEU A 189 25.67 -24.54 -19.67
C LEU A 189 26.04 -25.27 -18.39
N LYS A 190 27.33 -25.51 -18.16
CA LYS A 190 27.83 -26.11 -16.93
C LYS A 190 27.46 -25.26 -15.71
N ILE A 191 27.73 -23.96 -15.73
CA ILE A 191 27.41 -23.05 -14.63
C ILE A 191 25.91 -23.04 -14.33
N ILE A 192 25.07 -22.89 -15.36
CA ILE A 192 23.61 -22.86 -15.18
C ILE A 192 23.12 -24.20 -14.64
N SER A 193 23.65 -25.32 -15.14
CA SER A 193 23.25 -26.66 -14.67
C SER A 193 23.65 -26.93 -13.22
N GLU A 194 24.81 -26.42 -12.77
CA GLU A 194 25.26 -26.50 -11.38
C GLU A 194 24.36 -25.66 -10.46
N ASP A 195 23.89 -24.50 -10.93
CA ASP A 195 22.96 -23.64 -10.18
C ASP A 195 21.50 -24.16 -10.21
N ASN A 196 21.17 -25.09 -11.10
CA ASN A 196 19.79 -25.57 -11.33
C ASN A 196 19.30 -26.62 -10.30
N VAL A 197 20.06 -26.89 -9.24
CA VAL A 197 19.70 -27.90 -8.24
C VAL A 197 19.34 -27.22 -6.92
N THR A 198 18.10 -27.41 -6.44
CA THR A 198 17.72 -26.97 -5.09
C THR A 198 18.38 -27.82 -4.01
N ALA A 199 18.37 -27.33 -2.76
CA ALA A 199 18.75 -28.12 -1.59
C ALA A 199 17.93 -29.42 -1.41
N THR A 200 16.76 -29.50 -2.06
CA THR A 200 15.86 -30.67 -2.08
C THR A 200 16.07 -31.58 -3.29
N GLY A 201 16.99 -31.24 -4.21
CA GLY A 201 17.28 -32.01 -5.42
C GLY A 201 16.28 -31.81 -6.57
N ALA A 202 15.34 -30.86 -6.45
CA ALA A 202 14.42 -30.48 -7.52
C ALA A 202 15.09 -29.50 -8.49
N LEU A 203 14.66 -29.52 -9.76
CA LEU A 203 15.11 -28.57 -10.77
C LEU A 203 14.40 -27.23 -10.58
N LEU A 204 15.18 -26.16 -10.48
CA LEU A 204 14.65 -24.78 -10.44
C LEU A 204 14.13 -24.32 -11.80
N TYR A 205 14.77 -24.82 -12.87
CA TYR A 205 14.59 -24.37 -14.24
C TYR A 205 14.44 -25.56 -15.19
N ASP A 206 13.51 -25.42 -16.13
CA ASP A 206 13.47 -26.24 -17.35
C ASP A 206 14.50 -25.67 -18.34
N LEU A 207 15.59 -26.40 -18.57
CA LEU A 207 16.69 -26.00 -19.43
C LEU A 207 16.50 -26.60 -20.82
N LYS A 208 16.47 -25.74 -21.84
CA LYS A 208 16.40 -26.11 -23.25
C LYS A 208 17.69 -25.68 -23.95
N PRO A 209 18.75 -26.50 -23.86
CA PRO A 209 20.00 -26.27 -24.58
C PRO A 209 19.85 -26.52 -26.08
N ASN A 210 20.46 -25.66 -26.91
CA ASN A 210 20.60 -25.87 -28.35
C ASN A 210 22.06 -25.64 -28.75
N ALA A 211 22.80 -26.74 -28.82
CA ALA A 211 24.23 -26.73 -29.15
C ALA A 211 24.53 -26.30 -30.59
N ILE A 212 23.58 -26.44 -31.53
CA ILE A 212 23.79 -26.06 -32.94
C ILE A 212 23.81 -24.53 -33.09
N ARG A 213 23.00 -23.83 -32.30
CA ARG A 213 22.90 -22.37 -32.34
C ARG A 213 23.62 -21.68 -31.18
N ASN A 214 24.31 -22.42 -30.33
CA ASN A 214 24.90 -21.92 -29.09
C ASN A 214 23.88 -21.11 -28.25
N LEU A 215 22.66 -21.64 -28.14
CA LEU A 215 21.57 -21.02 -27.40
C LEU A 215 21.24 -21.82 -26.14
N ILE A 216 21.06 -21.12 -25.03
CA ILE A 216 20.51 -21.68 -23.79
C ILE A 216 19.24 -20.92 -23.47
N GLN A 217 18.12 -21.64 -23.46
CA GLN A 217 16.84 -21.14 -22.98
C GLN A 217 16.53 -21.75 -21.62
N LEU A 218 16.09 -20.91 -20.70
CA LEU A 218 15.75 -21.32 -19.34
C LEU A 218 14.41 -20.72 -18.92
N ALA A 219 13.54 -21.58 -18.41
CA ALA A 219 12.21 -21.26 -17.89
C ALA A 219 12.11 -21.76 -16.45
N PHE A 220 11.32 -21.13 -15.58
CA PHE A 220 11.06 -21.72 -14.25
C PHE A 220 10.29 -23.04 -14.37
N SER A 221 10.67 -24.03 -13.55
CA SER A 221 9.89 -25.27 -13.42
C SER A 221 8.53 -24.98 -12.76
N LYS A 222 7.56 -25.89 -12.92
CA LYS A 222 6.23 -25.74 -12.30
C LYS A 222 6.32 -25.71 -10.78
N GLU A 223 7.24 -26.48 -10.22
CA GLU A 223 7.55 -26.55 -8.80
C GLU A 223 8.13 -25.23 -8.31
N ALA A 224 9.10 -24.66 -9.03
CA ALA A 224 9.69 -23.37 -8.69
C ALA A 224 8.68 -22.22 -8.76
N ILE A 225 7.79 -22.22 -9.76
CA ILE A 225 6.69 -21.23 -9.86
C ILE A 225 5.76 -21.36 -8.65
N LYS A 226 5.43 -22.59 -8.23
CA LYS A 226 4.59 -22.83 -7.05
C LYS A 226 5.26 -22.33 -5.78
N GLU A 227 6.53 -22.65 -5.58
CA GLU A 227 7.31 -22.20 -4.42
C GLU A 227 7.43 -20.68 -4.37
N LEU A 228 7.72 -20.03 -5.52
CA LEU A 228 7.77 -18.57 -5.61
C LEU A 228 6.40 -17.95 -5.29
N ARG A 229 5.31 -18.54 -5.78
CA ARG A 229 3.95 -18.10 -5.46
C ARG A 229 3.67 -18.20 -3.95
N ASP A 230 4.00 -19.34 -3.35
CA ASP A 230 3.78 -19.57 -1.92
C ASP A 230 4.62 -18.62 -1.06
N TYR A 231 5.86 -18.38 -1.45
CA TYR A 231 6.72 -17.37 -0.85
C TYR A 231 6.13 -15.96 -0.98
N ALA A 232 5.73 -15.54 -2.19
CA ALA A 232 5.22 -14.20 -2.45
C ALA A 232 3.94 -13.90 -1.66
N VAL A 233 2.98 -14.84 -1.65
CA VAL A 233 1.74 -14.68 -0.89
C VAL A 233 1.99 -14.76 0.61
N GLY A 234 2.86 -15.66 1.06
CA GLY A 234 3.23 -15.77 2.48
C GLY A 234 3.88 -14.49 3.00
N GLN A 235 4.81 -13.92 2.24
CA GLN A 235 5.48 -12.66 2.58
C GLN A 235 4.49 -11.50 2.57
N ASN A 236 3.67 -11.36 1.53
CA ASN A 236 2.64 -10.32 1.47
C ASN A 236 1.63 -10.44 2.61
N LEU A 237 1.25 -11.65 3.02
CA LEU A 237 0.36 -11.88 4.16
C LEU A 237 0.98 -11.36 5.45
N MET A 238 2.27 -11.61 5.69
CA MET A 238 2.97 -11.08 6.86
C MET A 238 3.08 -9.56 6.82
N THR A 239 3.44 -8.99 5.66
CA THR A 239 3.48 -7.53 5.46
C THR A 239 2.12 -6.89 5.71
N LEU A 240 1.03 -7.47 5.18
CA LEU A 240 -0.33 -6.99 5.40
C LEU A 240 -0.73 -7.07 6.87
N ARG A 241 -0.42 -8.17 7.57
CA ARG A 241 -0.67 -8.28 9.00
C ARG A 241 0.02 -7.16 9.79
N ASN A 242 1.28 -6.86 9.46
CA ASN A 242 2.01 -5.76 10.09
C ASN A 242 1.38 -4.40 9.78
N ARG A 243 1.07 -4.12 8.51
CA ARG A 243 0.43 -2.86 8.08
C ARG A 243 -0.90 -2.62 8.78
N VAL A 244 -1.67 -3.67 8.93
CA VAL A 244 -2.99 -3.57 9.54
C VAL A 244 -2.88 -3.36 11.05
N ASN A 245 -1.97 -4.04 11.74
CA ASN A 245 -1.75 -3.80 13.18
C ASN A 245 -1.40 -2.33 13.48
N GLU A 246 -0.72 -1.68 12.54
CA GLU A 246 -0.34 -0.28 12.66
C GLU A 246 -1.49 0.72 12.40
N LEU A 247 -2.60 0.28 11.78
CA LEU A 247 -3.80 1.10 11.66
C LEU A 247 -4.52 1.30 13.01
N GLY A 248 -4.06 0.65 14.09
CA GLY A 248 -4.65 0.77 15.42
C GLY A 248 -6.00 0.06 15.57
N VAL A 249 -6.29 -0.89 14.68
CA VAL A 249 -7.51 -1.69 14.72
C VAL A 249 -7.42 -2.80 15.76
N SER A 250 -8.53 -3.10 16.41
CA SER A 250 -8.63 -4.22 17.36
C SER A 250 -8.89 -5.50 16.57
N GLU A 251 -7.96 -6.45 16.60
CA GLU A 251 -8.14 -7.82 16.07
C GLU A 251 -8.42 -7.91 14.55
N PRO A 252 -7.48 -7.48 13.70
CA PRO A 252 -7.63 -7.66 12.26
C PRO A 252 -7.50 -9.11 11.82
N ILE A 253 -8.33 -9.50 10.85
CA ILE A 253 -8.23 -10.83 10.23
C ILE A 253 -7.50 -10.68 8.90
N VAL A 254 -6.31 -11.27 8.79
CA VAL A 254 -5.53 -11.34 7.56
C VAL A 254 -5.24 -12.80 7.25
N GLN A 255 -5.85 -13.32 6.18
CA GLN A 255 -5.81 -14.74 5.83
C GLN A 255 -5.63 -14.94 4.32
N ARG A 256 -4.99 -16.04 3.95
CA ARG A 256 -4.87 -16.46 2.55
C ARG A 256 -6.19 -17.07 2.09
N GLN A 257 -6.70 -16.62 0.95
CA GLN A 257 -7.84 -17.23 0.26
C GLN A 257 -7.38 -17.84 -1.07
N GLY A 258 -7.46 -19.17 -1.18
CA GLY A 258 -6.99 -19.87 -2.37
C GLY A 258 -5.46 -19.79 -2.55
N SER A 259 -4.99 -19.70 -3.80
CA SER A 259 -3.56 -19.77 -4.14
C SER A 259 -2.86 -18.41 -4.25
N SER A 260 -3.58 -17.36 -4.68
CA SER A 260 -3.04 -16.03 -4.97
C SER A 260 -3.74 -14.88 -4.24
N ARG A 261 -4.79 -15.14 -3.45
CA ARG A 261 -5.59 -14.07 -2.82
C ARG A 261 -5.39 -14.00 -1.31
N ILE A 262 -5.59 -12.79 -0.77
CA ILE A 262 -5.52 -12.49 0.65
C ILE A 262 -6.78 -11.71 1.03
N VAL A 263 -7.48 -12.21 2.04
CA VAL A 263 -8.61 -11.52 2.67
C VAL A 263 -8.09 -10.69 3.83
N VAL A 264 -8.54 -9.44 3.90
CA VAL A 264 -8.28 -8.53 5.01
C VAL A 264 -9.60 -7.99 5.52
N GLU A 265 -9.87 -8.21 6.79
CA GLU A 265 -11.05 -7.68 7.48
C GLU A 265 -10.61 -6.79 8.64
N LEU A 266 -11.10 -5.55 8.62
CA LEU A 266 -10.77 -4.53 9.60
C LEU A 266 -12.03 -4.09 10.33
N PRO A 267 -12.31 -4.68 11.50
CA PRO A 267 -13.45 -4.25 12.31
C PRO A 267 -13.17 -2.88 12.93
N GLY A 268 -14.20 -2.02 12.98
CA GLY A 268 -14.14 -0.71 13.61
C GLY A 268 -13.34 0.38 12.88
N VAL A 269 -12.86 0.12 11.65
CA VAL A 269 -12.22 1.17 10.82
C VAL A 269 -13.25 2.15 10.30
N GLN A 270 -13.08 3.42 10.65
CA GLN A 270 -13.96 4.52 10.24
C GLN A 270 -13.48 5.26 8.97
N ASP A 271 -12.16 5.25 8.71
CA ASP A 271 -11.57 5.82 7.50
C ASP A 271 -11.10 4.70 6.57
N THR A 272 -11.94 4.40 5.59
CA THR A 272 -11.70 3.30 4.64
C THR A 272 -10.67 3.69 3.59
N THR A 273 -10.54 4.99 3.28
CA THR A 273 -9.53 5.53 2.37
C THR A 273 -8.14 5.41 2.96
N ALA A 274 -7.97 5.76 4.24
CA ALA A 274 -6.71 5.58 4.96
C ALA A 274 -6.29 4.11 5.00
N ALA A 275 -7.20 3.20 5.33
CA ALA A 275 -6.92 1.77 5.33
C ALA A 275 -6.49 1.26 3.95
N LYS A 276 -7.24 1.61 2.89
CA LYS A 276 -6.93 1.26 1.51
C LYS A 276 -5.57 1.81 1.06
N LYS A 277 -5.24 3.05 1.45
CA LYS A 277 -3.95 3.68 1.16
C LYS A 277 -2.78 2.90 1.76
N ILE A 278 -2.86 2.55 3.05
CA ILE A 278 -1.77 1.83 3.74
C ILE A 278 -1.62 0.39 3.23
N ILE A 279 -2.73 -0.30 2.98
CA ILE A 279 -2.74 -1.70 2.51
C ILE A 279 -2.26 -1.80 1.05
N GLY A 280 -2.70 -0.88 0.20
CA GLY A 280 -2.47 -0.91 -1.25
C GLY A 280 -1.09 -0.40 -1.69
N LYS A 281 -0.43 0.46 -0.92
CA LYS A 281 0.83 1.09 -1.35
C LYS A 281 1.98 0.09 -1.46
N THR A 282 2.51 -0.08 -2.67
CA THR A 282 3.72 -0.89 -2.93
C THR A 282 4.96 -0.01 -2.79
N ALA A 283 5.29 0.35 -1.56
CA ALA A 283 6.41 1.21 -1.24
C ALA A 283 7.63 0.42 -0.79
N ASN A 284 8.79 0.76 -1.32
CA ASN A 284 10.09 0.31 -0.85
C ASN A 284 11.06 1.51 -0.78
N LEU A 285 12.15 1.36 -0.02
CA LEU A 285 13.23 2.34 0.00
C LEU A 285 14.48 1.80 -0.65
N GLU A 286 15.23 2.69 -1.30
CA GLU A 286 16.59 2.42 -1.75
C GLU A 286 17.54 3.46 -1.17
N PHE A 287 18.64 3.01 -0.60
CA PHE A 287 19.74 3.86 -0.15
C PHE A 287 20.85 3.86 -1.20
N ARG A 288 21.20 5.04 -1.71
CA ARG A 288 22.23 5.21 -2.75
C ARG A 288 23.14 6.39 -2.38
N LEU A 289 24.42 6.33 -2.74
CA LEU A 289 25.32 7.49 -2.56
C LEU A 289 25.12 8.49 -3.70
N GLU A 290 25.28 9.78 -3.42
CA GLU A 290 25.34 10.83 -4.43
C GLU A 290 26.54 10.58 -5.36
N ALA A 291 26.29 10.65 -6.67
CA ALA A 291 27.34 10.45 -7.65
C ALA A 291 28.28 11.67 -7.67
N GLY A 292 29.58 11.43 -7.65
CA GLY A 292 30.56 12.50 -7.83
C GLY A 292 30.43 13.15 -9.22
N SER A 293 30.82 14.42 -9.35
CA SER A 293 30.76 15.16 -10.62
C SER A 293 31.50 14.48 -11.78
N THR A 294 32.55 13.71 -11.48
CA THR A 294 33.37 12.96 -12.45
C THR A 294 32.88 11.53 -12.70
N ALA A 295 31.76 11.11 -12.08
CA ALA A 295 31.25 9.76 -12.25
C ALA A 295 30.76 9.51 -13.68
N SER A 296 31.14 8.36 -14.25
CA SER A 296 30.70 7.94 -15.58
C SER A 296 29.17 7.89 -15.67
N ARG A 297 28.59 8.36 -16.79
CA ARG A 297 27.15 8.30 -17.09
C ARG A 297 26.56 6.89 -16.98
N LEU A 298 27.39 5.85 -17.14
CA LEU A 298 26.95 4.46 -17.00
C LEU A 298 26.69 4.07 -15.53
N ARG A 299 27.32 4.75 -14.57
CA ARG A 299 27.27 4.44 -13.13
C ARG A 299 26.40 5.40 -12.33
N LYS A 300 25.86 6.45 -12.94
CA LYS A 300 24.96 7.41 -12.30
C LYS A 300 23.60 7.46 -12.99
N GLU A 301 22.61 7.90 -12.24
CA GLU A 301 21.22 8.06 -12.67
C GLU A 301 20.64 9.28 -11.96
N GLU A 302 19.88 10.08 -12.70
CA GLU A 302 19.27 11.31 -12.19
C GLU A 302 17.89 11.00 -11.61
N PHE A 303 17.61 11.52 -10.42
CA PHE A 303 16.33 11.37 -9.74
C PHE A 303 15.80 12.71 -9.28
N TRP A 304 14.48 12.91 -9.40
CA TRP A 304 13.79 14.09 -8.91
C TRP A 304 13.47 13.96 -7.43
N PHE A 305 13.50 15.08 -6.71
CA PHE A 305 13.02 15.13 -5.33
C PHE A 305 11.50 14.99 -5.26
N GLN A 306 11.01 14.45 -4.15
CA GLN A 306 9.57 14.42 -3.86
C GLN A 306 8.99 15.83 -3.73
N ASP A 307 9.74 16.75 -3.12
CA ASP A 307 9.45 18.19 -3.18
C ASP A 307 10.03 18.75 -4.49
N GLU A 308 9.17 18.99 -5.48
CA GLU A 308 9.55 19.45 -6.82
C GLU A 308 10.40 20.73 -6.79
N ARG A 309 10.26 21.55 -5.74
CA ARG A 309 11.04 22.79 -5.55
C ARG A 309 12.53 22.54 -5.35
N LYS A 310 12.93 21.33 -4.94
CA LYS A 310 14.34 20.94 -4.71
C LYS A 310 15.06 20.46 -5.97
N GLY A 311 14.37 20.27 -7.09
CA GLY A 311 14.95 19.87 -8.37
C GLY A 311 15.27 18.38 -8.47
N SER A 312 16.45 18.05 -9.00
CA SER A 312 16.96 16.68 -9.17
C SER A 312 18.38 16.51 -8.62
N ALA A 313 18.80 15.27 -8.41
CA ALA A 313 20.18 14.94 -8.07
C ALA A 313 20.64 13.64 -8.74
N ASP A 314 21.94 13.57 -9.05
CA ASP A 314 22.59 12.39 -9.59
C ASP A 314 22.99 11.43 -8.46
N LEU A 315 22.47 10.20 -8.48
CA LEU A 315 22.83 9.15 -7.54
C LEU A 315 23.55 8.01 -8.26
N GLU A 316 24.39 7.27 -7.53
CA GLU A 316 24.99 6.05 -8.05
C GLU A 316 23.92 4.98 -8.32
N LYS A 317 24.08 4.20 -9.39
CA LYS A 317 23.14 3.09 -9.71
C LYS A 317 23.19 1.94 -8.70
N ASN A 318 24.28 1.84 -7.94
CA ASN A 318 24.47 0.78 -6.96
C ASN A 318 23.60 1.04 -5.72
N ILE A 319 22.66 0.13 -5.46
CA ILE A 319 21.84 0.14 -4.24
C ILE A 319 22.69 -0.41 -3.09
N ILE A 320 22.77 0.34 -1.99
CA ILE A 320 23.56 -0.01 -0.81
C ILE A 320 22.75 -0.92 0.11
N VAL A 321 21.55 -0.46 0.45
CA VAL A 321 20.55 -1.18 1.26
C VAL A 321 19.18 -0.88 0.65
N SER A 322 18.26 -1.81 0.80
CA SER A 322 16.85 -1.65 0.43
C SER A 322 15.96 -1.79 1.68
N GLY A 323 14.71 -1.33 1.58
CA GLY A 323 13.76 -1.29 2.69
C GLY A 323 13.39 -2.66 3.26
N ASP A 324 13.63 -3.75 2.53
CA ASP A 324 13.49 -5.14 2.99
C ASP A 324 14.41 -5.47 4.18
N ARG A 325 15.47 -4.69 4.38
CA ARG A 325 16.43 -4.84 5.49
C ARG A 325 16.12 -3.96 6.69
N VAL A 326 15.00 -3.24 6.69
CA VAL A 326 14.56 -2.43 7.83
C VAL A 326 13.81 -3.31 8.81
N THR A 327 14.30 -3.39 10.05
CA THR A 327 13.65 -4.14 11.14
C THR A 327 12.73 -3.25 11.98
N ASN A 328 13.03 -1.95 12.04
CA ASN A 328 12.24 -0.99 12.80
C ASN A 328 12.37 0.41 12.21
N ALA A 329 11.28 1.18 12.24
CA ALA A 329 11.28 2.58 11.87
C ALA A 329 10.28 3.37 12.74
N LYS A 330 10.72 4.51 13.26
CA LYS A 330 9.90 5.41 14.10
C LYS A 330 10.05 6.85 13.64
N SER A 331 8.94 7.55 13.45
CA SER A 331 8.93 9.00 13.27
C SER A 331 9.27 9.70 14.58
N GLY A 332 9.87 10.88 14.47
CA GLY A 332 10.19 11.74 15.60
C GLY A 332 10.52 13.15 15.11
N PHE A 333 10.94 14.00 16.04
CA PHE A 333 11.38 15.35 15.74
C PHE A 333 12.86 15.49 16.10
N ASP A 334 13.58 16.34 15.36
CA ASP A 334 14.92 16.77 15.73
C ASP A 334 14.88 17.93 16.74
N GLU A 335 16.05 18.38 17.19
CA GLU A 335 16.17 19.48 18.15
C GLU A 335 15.65 20.83 17.61
N SER A 336 15.51 20.95 16.29
CA SER A 336 14.98 22.14 15.61
C SER A 336 13.48 22.04 15.32
N GLY A 337 12.83 20.94 15.69
CA GLY A 337 11.41 20.69 15.45
C GLY A 337 11.08 20.16 14.05
N PHE A 338 12.07 19.79 13.23
CA PHE A 338 11.81 19.15 11.94
C PHE A 338 11.54 17.65 12.10
N ALA A 339 10.69 17.12 11.25
CA ALA A 339 10.38 15.69 11.24
C ALA A 339 11.58 14.85 10.76
N GLN A 340 11.83 13.75 11.48
CA GLN A 340 12.87 12.77 11.17
C GLN A 340 12.32 11.34 11.31
N VAL A 341 12.96 10.38 10.63
CA VAL A 341 12.66 8.95 10.77
C VAL A 341 13.89 8.22 11.27
N ASN A 342 13.79 7.62 12.45
CA ASN A 342 14.81 6.77 13.04
C ASN A 342 14.65 5.36 12.49
N ILE A 343 15.70 4.79 11.90
CA ILE A 343 15.69 3.49 11.25
C ILE A 343 16.66 2.55 11.96
N THR A 344 16.26 1.29 12.07
CA THR A 344 17.12 0.18 12.44
C THR A 344 17.08 -0.87 11.32
N LEU A 345 18.27 -1.27 10.87
CA LEU A 345 18.49 -2.31 9.88
C LEU A 345 18.84 -3.64 10.54
N ASP A 346 18.62 -4.73 9.81
CA ASP A 346 19.17 -6.03 10.14
C ASP A 346 20.71 -6.03 10.08
N MET A 347 21.33 -7.13 10.50
CA MET A 347 22.80 -7.25 10.53
C MET A 347 23.43 -7.14 9.13
N GLN A 348 22.76 -7.63 8.09
CA GLN A 348 23.27 -7.62 6.72
C GLN A 348 23.22 -6.20 6.14
N GLY A 349 22.09 -5.51 6.29
CA GLY A 349 21.89 -4.12 5.93
C GLY A 349 22.84 -3.20 6.69
N GLY A 350 23.01 -3.39 8.00
CA GLY A 350 23.96 -2.62 8.80
C GLY A 350 25.40 -2.77 8.32
N ARG A 351 25.84 -3.99 7.97
CA ARG A 351 27.17 -4.23 7.39
C ARG A 351 27.34 -3.60 6.01
N ALA A 352 26.33 -3.68 5.16
CA ALA A 352 26.34 -3.06 3.84
C ALA A 352 26.42 -1.53 3.94
N MET A 353 25.64 -0.94 4.85
CA MET A 353 25.65 0.49 5.15
C MET A 353 27.01 0.94 5.73
N GLN A 354 27.56 0.17 6.68
CA GLN A 354 28.88 0.45 7.25
C GLN A 354 29.96 0.42 6.17
N LYS A 355 29.94 -0.59 5.30
CA LYS A 355 30.90 -0.71 4.20
C LYS A 355 30.79 0.45 3.21
N ALA A 356 29.57 0.87 2.89
CA ALA A 356 29.34 1.95 1.93
C ALA A 356 29.64 3.34 2.52
N THR A 357 29.44 3.56 3.82
CA THR A 357 29.74 4.85 4.46
C THR A 357 31.19 4.96 4.92
N ASN A 358 31.86 3.84 5.17
CA ASN A 358 33.30 3.81 5.46
C ASN A 358 34.10 4.35 4.26
N GLY A 359 34.84 5.44 4.46
CA GLY A 359 35.55 6.14 3.39
C GLY A 359 34.71 7.10 2.54
N ASN A 360 33.41 7.25 2.85
CA ASN A 360 32.48 8.15 2.16
C ASN A 360 31.87 9.21 3.11
N ILE A 361 32.53 9.49 4.23
CA ILE A 361 32.17 10.58 5.15
C ILE A 361 32.26 11.92 4.40
N GLY A 362 31.25 12.77 4.57
CA GLY A 362 31.12 14.05 3.86
C GLY A 362 30.42 13.94 2.50
N ARG A 363 30.23 12.74 1.94
CA ARG A 363 29.37 12.54 0.76
C ARG A 363 27.90 12.53 1.18
N ARG A 364 27.00 12.84 0.25
CA ARG A 364 25.56 12.79 0.51
C ARG A 364 25.01 11.39 0.24
N LEU A 365 24.11 10.95 1.11
CA LEU A 365 23.35 9.71 1.00
C LEU A 365 21.94 10.08 0.55
N GLY A 366 21.56 9.58 -0.61
CA GLY A 366 20.21 9.66 -1.16
C GLY A 366 19.35 8.52 -0.62
N VAL A 367 18.17 8.88 -0.12
CA VAL A 367 17.10 7.96 0.21
C VAL A 367 16.00 8.12 -0.84
N LEU A 368 15.75 7.06 -1.60
CA LEU A 368 14.74 7.05 -2.65
C LEU A 368 13.50 6.32 -2.16
N PHE A 369 12.34 6.95 -2.31
CA PHE A 369 11.05 6.28 -2.31
C PHE A 369 10.86 5.60 -3.66
N VAL A 370 10.66 4.30 -3.64
CA VAL A 370 10.34 3.50 -4.82
C VAL A 370 8.90 3.05 -4.66
N GLU A 371 8.03 3.60 -5.49
CA GLU A 371 6.61 3.28 -5.51
C GLU A 371 6.24 2.69 -6.86
N GLN A 372 5.58 1.54 -6.84
CA GLN A 372 4.94 1.02 -8.04
C GLN A 372 3.57 1.67 -8.19
N LYS A 373 3.41 2.47 -9.25
CA LYS A 373 2.15 3.11 -9.60
C LYS A 373 1.50 2.40 -10.76
N ASN A 374 0.18 2.38 -10.76
CA ASN A 374 -0.60 1.95 -11.90
C ASN A 374 -1.04 3.19 -12.68
N LYS A 375 -1.03 3.07 -14.01
CA LYS A 375 -1.64 4.01 -14.92
C LYS A 375 -2.78 3.30 -15.62
N SER A 376 -3.98 3.73 -15.30
CA SER A 376 -5.24 3.25 -15.87
C SER A 376 -5.55 4.08 -17.13
N VAL A 377 -5.69 3.42 -18.27
CA VAL A 377 -6.10 4.04 -19.54
C VAL A 377 -7.35 3.36 -20.06
N LEU A 378 -8.34 4.15 -20.47
CA LEU A 378 -9.52 3.63 -21.15
C LEU A 378 -9.12 3.17 -22.55
N SER A 379 -9.25 1.87 -22.81
CA SER A 379 -9.05 1.25 -24.12
C SER A 379 -10.36 0.64 -24.58
N LEU A 380 -10.58 0.58 -25.88
CA LEU A 380 -11.63 -0.25 -26.44
C LEU A 380 -11.13 -1.70 -26.48
N ASP A 381 -11.96 -2.63 -26.05
CA ASP A 381 -11.75 -4.07 -26.24
C ASP A 381 -12.06 -4.48 -27.68
N GLU A 382 -11.74 -5.74 -28.06
CA GLU A 382 -12.05 -6.30 -29.38
C GLU A 382 -13.55 -6.20 -29.74
N ASN A 383 -14.41 -6.08 -28.73
CA ASN A 383 -15.86 -5.93 -28.85
C ASN A 383 -16.36 -4.48 -28.83
N GLY A 384 -15.47 -3.48 -28.83
CA GLY A 384 -15.85 -2.05 -28.80
C GLY A 384 -16.33 -1.53 -27.44
N ASN A 385 -16.20 -2.32 -26.38
CA ASN A 385 -16.51 -1.91 -25.02
C ASN A 385 -15.32 -1.17 -24.39
N GLU A 386 -15.59 -0.09 -23.63
CA GLU A 386 -14.55 0.60 -22.86
C GLU A 386 -14.08 -0.30 -21.70
N VAL A 387 -12.84 -0.78 -21.79
CA VAL A 387 -12.15 -1.53 -20.73
C VAL A 387 -10.99 -0.71 -20.20
N ILE A 388 -10.80 -0.75 -18.88
CA ILE A 388 -9.67 -0.09 -18.23
C ILE A 388 -8.45 -0.99 -18.41
N LYS A 389 -7.50 -0.60 -19.28
CA LYS A 389 -6.18 -1.23 -19.35
C LYS A 389 -5.27 -0.58 -18.33
N GLN A 390 -4.74 -1.36 -17.40
CA GLN A 390 -3.81 -0.90 -16.39
C GLN A 390 -2.39 -1.32 -16.78
N SER A 391 -1.48 -0.35 -16.84
CA SER A 391 -0.05 -0.59 -16.93
C SER A 391 0.61 -0.18 -15.62
N SER A 392 1.60 -0.92 -15.15
CA SER A 392 2.34 -0.54 -13.94
C SER A 392 3.70 0.04 -14.31
N TYR A 393 4.13 1.06 -13.58
CA TYR A 393 5.45 1.67 -13.72
C TYR A 393 6.04 1.97 -12.34
N ILE A 394 7.36 1.95 -12.26
CA ILE A 394 8.09 2.23 -11.03
C ILE A 394 8.46 3.72 -11.03
N GLU A 395 7.97 4.45 -10.04
CA GLU A 395 8.37 5.82 -9.78
C GLU A 395 9.43 5.82 -8.67
N LYS A 396 10.55 6.51 -8.91
CA LYS A 396 11.63 6.69 -7.93
C LYS A 396 11.82 8.17 -7.63
N LYS A 397 11.61 8.58 -6.38
CA LYS A 397 11.74 9.97 -5.94
C LYS A 397 12.68 10.08 -4.75
N ILE A 398 13.52 11.11 -4.71
CA ILE A 398 14.39 11.38 -3.58
C ILE A 398 13.55 11.99 -2.45
N ILE A 399 13.49 11.29 -1.31
CA ILE A 399 12.87 11.80 -0.09
C ILE A 399 13.87 12.71 0.64
N SER A 400 15.11 12.22 0.77
CA SER A 400 16.16 12.90 1.51
C SER A 400 17.51 12.74 0.84
N LEU A 401 18.30 13.81 0.85
CA LEU A 401 19.68 13.83 0.38
C LEU A 401 20.56 14.51 1.42
N ALA A 402 21.00 13.72 2.39
CA ALA A 402 21.68 14.20 3.60
C ALA A 402 23.16 13.83 3.60
N THR A 403 24.01 14.70 4.15
CA THR A 403 25.44 14.45 4.27
C THR A 403 25.73 13.37 5.31
N VAL A 404 26.53 12.37 4.95
CA VAL A 404 27.01 11.33 5.86
C VAL A 404 28.03 11.95 6.82
N GLN A 405 27.64 12.13 8.08
CA GLN A 405 28.50 12.76 9.11
C GLN A 405 29.44 11.76 9.80
N ALA A 406 29.07 10.48 9.81
CA ALA A 406 29.82 9.40 10.45
C ALA A 406 29.57 8.08 9.70
N VAL A 407 30.38 7.06 10.00
CA VAL A 407 30.14 5.71 9.50
C VAL A 407 28.82 5.20 10.11
N LEU A 408 27.86 4.86 9.25
CA LEU A 408 26.54 4.42 9.65
C LEU A 408 26.52 2.90 9.81
N GLY A 409 26.08 2.42 10.97
CA GLY A 409 25.93 0.99 11.25
C GLY A 409 24.52 0.49 11.00
N THR A 410 23.98 -0.27 11.95
CA THR A 410 22.60 -0.77 11.93
C THR A 410 21.55 0.29 12.21
N ALA A 411 21.88 1.35 12.96
CA ALA A 411 20.93 2.39 13.33
C ALA A 411 21.39 3.77 12.84
N PHE A 412 20.47 4.50 12.21
CA PHE A 412 20.68 5.88 11.79
C PHE A 412 19.34 6.61 11.64
N ARG A 413 19.39 7.93 11.43
CA ARG A 413 18.21 8.77 11.25
C ARG A 413 18.19 9.40 9.86
N ILE A 414 17.01 9.51 9.27
CA ILE A 414 16.75 10.25 8.04
C ILE A 414 16.13 11.58 8.43
N THR A 415 16.75 12.68 8.04
CA THR A 415 16.24 14.04 8.22
C THR A 415 15.72 14.59 6.89
N GLY A 416 14.93 15.67 6.94
CA GLY A 416 14.44 16.34 5.73
C GLY A 416 13.37 15.56 4.96
N VAL A 417 12.66 14.66 5.64
CA VAL A 417 11.64 13.74 5.11
C VAL A 417 10.36 14.45 4.65
N GLY A 418 10.23 15.74 4.96
CA GLY A 418 9.06 16.57 4.64
C GLY A 418 8.21 16.85 5.88
N SER A 419 6.90 16.74 5.72
CA SER A 419 5.92 16.97 6.78
C SER A 419 5.94 15.87 7.86
N PRO A 420 5.42 16.15 9.07
CA PRO A 420 5.25 15.12 10.12
C PRO A 420 4.41 13.92 9.66
N GLN A 421 3.40 14.16 8.81
CA GLN A 421 2.53 13.13 8.25
C GLN A 421 3.31 12.20 7.30
N GLU A 422 4.10 12.76 6.38
CA GLU A 422 4.96 11.99 5.47
C GLU A 422 6.00 11.17 6.24
N ALA A 423 6.61 11.75 7.28
CA ALA A 423 7.55 11.03 8.12
C ALA A 423 6.89 9.86 8.87
N SER A 424 5.66 10.05 9.36
CA SER A 424 4.89 8.99 10.02
C SER A 424 4.50 7.87 9.06
N GLU A 425 4.03 8.22 7.86
CA GLU A 425 3.69 7.24 6.82
C GLU A 425 4.93 6.48 6.35
N LEU A 426 6.07 7.18 6.16
CA LEU A 426 7.31 6.52 5.79
C LEU A 426 7.76 5.52 6.86
N ALA A 427 7.73 5.94 8.13
CA ALA A 427 8.08 5.07 9.25
C ALA A 427 7.17 3.84 9.33
N LEU A 428 5.87 4.03 9.06
CA LEU A 428 4.88 2.96 8.99
C LEU A 428 5.21 1.97 7.87
N LEU A 429 5.37 2.45 6.64
CA LEU A 429 5.66 1.61 5.46
C LEU A 429 6.96 0.82 5.63
N LEU A 430 7.96 1.44 6.24
CA LEU A 430 9.24 0.80 6.55
C LEU A 430 9.13 -0.32 7.59
N ARG A 431 8.36 -0.10 8.66
CA ARG A 431 8.18 -1.10 9.72
C ARG A 431 7.31 -2.27 9.25
N ALA A 432 6.33 -1.97 8.41
CA ALA A 432 5.49 -2.95 7.75
C ALA A 432 6.27 -3.90 6.84
N GLY A 433 7.35 -3.41 6.23
CA GLY A 433 8.18 -4.14 5.28
C GLY A 433 7.71 -4.01 3.83
N ALA A 434 8.59 -4.41 2.91
CA ALA A 434 8.29 -4.44 1.48
C ALA A 434 7.32 -5.58 1.15
N LEU A 435 6.50 -5.38 0.12
CA LEU A 435 5.73 -6.45 -0.50
C LEU A 435 6.66 -7.27 -1.41
N ALA A 436 6.51 -8.59 -1.40
CA ALA A 436 7.23 -9.48 -2.32
C ALA A 436 6.72 -9.34 -3.75
N ALA A 437 5.44 -9.03 -3.90
CA ALA A 437 4.78 -8.85 -5.19
C ALA A 437 3.68 -7.78 -5.08
N PRO A 438 3.38 -7.06 -6.16
CA PRO A 438 2.26 -6.12 -6.20
C PRO A 438 0.92 -6.81 -5.91
N MET A 439 -0.06 -6.05 -5.45
CA MET A 439 -1.41 -6.55 -5.19
C MET A 439 -2.47 -5.66 -5.82
N LYS A 440 -3.57 -6.26 -6.23
CA LYS A 440 -4.75 -5.56 -6.78
C LYS A 440 -5.94 -5.81 -5.86
N PHE A 441 -6.76 -4.79 -5.63
CA PHE A 441 -8.03 -4.96 -4.94
C PHE A 441 -9.04 -5.57 -5.91
N VAL A 442 -9.45 -6.81 -5.64
CA VAL A 442 -10.47 -7.53 -6.42
C VAL A 442 -11.86 -7.18 -5.91
N GLU A 443 -11.99 -7.05 -4.59
CA GLU A 443 -13.27 -6.79 -3.94
C GLU A 443 -13.10 -5.86 -2.75
N GLU A 444 -14.05 -4.96 -2.58
CA GLU A 444 -14.12 -4.03 -1.46
C GLU A 444 -15.57 -3.93 -1.00
N ARG A 445 -15.81 -4.28 0.26
CA ARG A 445 -17.12 -4.14 0.89
C ARG A 445 -16.98 -3.43 2.22
N THR A 446 -17.89 -2.51 2.49
CA THR A 446 -18.14 -2.07 3.87
C THR A 446 -18.99 -3.15 4.53
N VAL A 447 -18.46 -3.75 5.57
CA VAL A 447 -19.23 -4.66 6.42
C VAL A 447 -20.09 -3.77 7.30
N GLY A 448 -21.38 -3.66 6.98
CA GLY A 448 -22.33 -3.02 7.87
C GLY A 448 -22.50 -3.83 9.16
N PRO A 449 -23.11 -3.26 10.20
CA PRO A 449 -23.42 -3.98 11.45
C PRO A 449 -24.40 -5.16 11.30
N SER A 450 -24.64 -5.71 10.10
CA SER A 450 -25.79 -6.57 9.79
C SER A 450 -25.89 -7.83 10.66
N LEU A 451 -24.77 -8.49 10.96
CA LEU A 451 -24.71 -9.63 11.90
C LEU A 451 -25.11 -9.25 13.33
N GLY A 452 -24.92 -7.98 13.69
CA GLY A 452 -25.31 -7.39 14.96
C GLY A 452 -26.67 -6.71 14.96
N LYS A 453 -27.16 -6.28 13.80
CA LYS A 453 -28.39 -5.50 13.64
C LYS A 453 -29.60 -6.29 14.11
N GLU A 454 -29.67 -7.57 13.76
CA GLU A 454 -30.73 -8.47 14.22
C GLU A 454 -30.69 -8.63 15.74
N ASN A 455 -29.50 -8.81 16.34
CA ASN A 455 -29.34 -8.87 17.79
C ASN A 455 -29.72 -7.55 18.49
N ILE A 456 -29.43 -6.41 17.88
CA ILE A 456 -29.85 -5.08 18.37
C ILE A 456 -31.37 -4.95 18.29
N GLU A 457 -31.99 -5.31 17.17
CA GLU A 457 -33.44 -5.28 17.00
C GLU A 457 -34.15 -6.19 18.00
N LEU A 458 -33.67 -7.43 18.16
CA LEU A 458 -34.17 -8.39 19.16
C LEU A 458 -33.97 -7.89 20.60
N GLY A 459 -32.82 -7.26 20.90
CA GLY A 459 -32.55 -6.67 22.20
C GLY A 459 -33.48 -5.50 22.52
N ILE A 460 -33.69 -4.60 21.56
CA ILE A 460 -34.64 -3.48 21.68
C ILE A 460 -36.06 -4.00 21.84
N GLN A 461 -36.49 -4.97 21.02
CA GLN A 461 -37.80 -5.61 21.15
C GLN A 461 -37.98 -6.26 22.53
N SER A 462 -36.96 -6.92 23.05
CA SER A 462 -36.99 -7.52 24.40
C SER A 462 -37.19 -6.47 25.49
N ILE A 463 -36.52 -5.32 25.37
CA ILE A 463 -36.69 -4.19 26.30
C ILE A 463 -38.10 -3.60 26.17
N ILE A 464 -38.60 -3.38 24.96
CA ILE A 464 -39.94 -2.82 24.71
C ILE A 464 -41.05 -3.75 25.23
N ILE A 465 -40.91 -5.06 25.07
CA ILE A 465 -41.89 -6.04 25.55
C ILE A 465 -41.80 -6.21 27.08
N GLY A 466 -40.59 -6.09 27.65
CA GLY A 466 -40.37 -6.23 29.09
C GLY A 466 -40.73 -5.00 29.94
N LEU A 467 -40.81 -3.82 29.32
CA LEU A 467 -41.16 -2.53 29.94
C LEU A 467 -42.68 -2.29 29.87
#